data_AF-A0A259CQR3-F1
#
_entry.id   AF-A0A259CQR3-F1
#
_cell.length_a   1.000
_cell.length_b   1.000
_cell.length_c   1.000
_cell.angle_alpha   90.00
_cell.angle_beta   90.00
_cell.angle_gamma   90.00
#
_symmetry.space_group_name_H-M   'P 1'
#
loop_
_entity.id
_entity.type
_entity.pdbx_description
1 polymer ?
#
loop_
_entity_poly.entity_id
_entity_poly.type
_entity_poly.pdbx_seq_one_letter_code
_entity_poly.pdbx_strand_id
1 'polypeptide(L)'
;MENINTILKKYNNFKDAQLRSIEPLSDSSKVLTLVIQDDDGEDINTIKIEFNNITKSQILDNSVLSYMDMGFGISLIKEHDLYGFALGKGTAMLHVHNAPLYIIASEVKIQEI
;
A
#
# COMPACT_ATOMS: atom_id res chain seq x y z
N MET A 1 12.14 -7.61 -6.21
CA MET A 1 12.21 -6.36 -5.40
C MET A 1 12.63 -5.15 -6.22
N GLU A 2 13.50 -5.26 -7.23
CA GLU A 2 13.91 -4.09 -8.04
C GLU A 2 12.72 -3.33 -8.64
N ASN A 3 11.76 -4.03 -9.25
CA ASN A 3 10.56 -3.38 -9.80
C ASN A 3 9.74 -2.63 -8.74
N ILE A 4 9.53 -3.25 -7.58
CA ILE A 4 8.80 -2.64 -6.45
C ILE A 4 9.48 -1.35 -5.97
N ASN A 5 10.80 -1.41 -5.74
CA ASN A 5 11.56 -0.25 -5.29
C ASN A 5 11.60 0.87 -6.34
N THR A 6 11.62 0.52 -7.63
CA THR A 6 11.55 1.49 -8.73
C THR A 6 10.22 2.22 -8.72
N ILE A 7 9.10 1.51 -8.58
CA ILE A 7 7.76 2.12 -8.54
C ILE A 7 7.58 2.98 -7.28
N LEU A 8 7.99 2.47 -6.11
CA LEU A 8 7.96 3.27 -4.88
C LEU A 8 8.76 4.57 -5.02
N LYS A 9 9.95 4.52 -5.62
CA LYS A 9 10.75 5.73 -5.88
C LYS A 9 10.10 6.65 -6.91
N LYS A 10 9.55 6.11 -8.00
CA LYS A 10 8.87 6.87 -9.07
C LYS A 10 7.73 7.73 -8.51
N TYR A 11 6.94 7.19 -7.58
CA TYR A 11 5.81 7.90 -6.97
C TYR A 11 6.09 8.45 -5.57
N ASN A 12 7.36 8.62 -5.19
CA ASN A 12 7.75 9.15 -3.88
C ASN A 12 7.05 8.45 -2.69
N ASN A 13 6.99 7.12 -2.73
CA ASN A 13 6.27 6.26 -1.79
C ASN A 13 4.78 6.58 -1.69
N PHE A 14 4.15 7.00 -2.79
CA PHE A 14 2.73 7.35 -2.84
C PHE A 14 2.36 8.47 -1.87
N LYS A 15 3.30 9.37 -1.62
CA LYS A 15 3.04 10.59 -0.85
C LYS A 15 2.02 11.43 -1.59
N ASP A 16 1.01 11.91 -0.87
CA ASP A 16 -0.09 12.73 -1.38
C ASP A 16 -0.98 12.01 -2.41
N ALA A 17 -0.78 10.70 -2.63
CA ALA A 17 -1.68 9.87 -3.43
C ALA A 17 -2.98 9.58 -2.68
N GLN A 18 -3.96 8.95 -3.33
CA GLN A 18 -5.19 8.51 -2.68
C GLN A 18 -5.27 6.98 -2.59
N LEU A 19 -5.61 6.46 -1.40
CA LEU A 19 -5.98 5.06 -1.25
C LEU A 19 -7.47 4.88 -1.57
N ARG A 20 -7.80 4.26 -2.71
CA ARG A 20 -9.17 4.11 -3.18
C ARG A 20 -9.88 2.91 -2.58
N SER A 21 -9.23 1.76 -2.54
CA SER A 21 -9.86 0.52 -2.10
C SER A 21 -8.85 -0.50 -1.59
N ILE A 22 -9.34 -1.36 -0.70
CA ILE A 22 -8.71 -2.63 -0.36
C ILE A 22 -9.77 -3.72 -0.53
N GLU A 23 -9.60 -4.56 -1.55
CA GLU A 23 -10.58 -5.58 -1.91
C GLU A 23 -10.00 -6.98 -1.69
N PRO A 24 -10.78 -7.93 -1.13
CA PRO A 24 -10.35 -9.32 -1.04
C PRO A 24 -10.36 -9.96 -2.44
N LEU A 25 -9.28 -10.68 -2.78
CA LEU A 25 -9.27 -11.62 -3.91
C LEU A 25 -9.62 -13.04 -3.48
N SER A 26 -9.23 -13.39 -2.25
CA SER A 26 -9.48 -14.67 -1.59
C SER A 26 -9.36 -14.49 -0.08
N ASP A 27 -9.50 -15.58 0.68
CA ASP A 27 -9.36 -15.56 2.14
C ASP A 27 -7.97 -15.10 2.61
N SER A 28 -6.93 -15.30 1.80
CA SER A 28 -5.54 -14.97 2.13
C SER A 28 -4.90 -13.96 1.17
N SER A 29 -5.69 -13.31 0.31
CA SER A 29 -5.18 -12.36 -0.69
C SER A 29 -6.06 -11.12 -0.80
N LYS A 30 -5.42 -9.97 -0.99
CA LYS A 30 -6.09 -8.66 -1.16
C LYS A 30 -5.42 -7.85 -2.25
N VAL A 31 -6.19 -7.02 -2.96
CA VAL A 31 -5.66 -5.96 -3.82
C VAL A 31 -5.91 -4.62 -3.16
N LEU A 32 -4.86 -3.82 -3.13
CA LEU A 32 -4.89 -2.43 -2.72
C LEU A 32 -4.78 -1.56 -3.97
N THR A 33 -5.68 -0.59 -4.10
CA THR A 33 -5.70 0.36 -5.23
C THR A 33 -5.31 1.75 -4.75
N LEU A 34 -4.20 2.26 -5.28
CA LEU A 34 -3.74 3.64 -5.09
C LEU A 34 -3.95 4.41 -6.39
N VAL A 35 -4.32 5.67 -6.25
CA VAL A 35 -4.47 6.59 -7.37
C VAL A 35 -3.57 7.79 -7.15
N ILE A 36 -2.78 8.12 -8.16
CA ILE A 36 -2.00 9.35 -8.19
C ILE A 36 -2.88 10.43 -8.80
N GLN A 37 -2.92 11.59 -8.16
CA GLN A 37 -3.69 12.73 -8.62
C GLN A 37 -2.76 13.88 -8.99
N ASP A 38 -3.19 14.74 -9.90
CA ASP A 38 -2.53 16.02 -10.15
C ASP A 38 -2.99 17.10 -9.16
N ASP A 39 -2.51 18.33 -9.35
CA ASP A 39 -2.82 19.47 -8.48
C ASP A 39 -4.31 19.87 -8.54
N ASP A 40 -5.02 19.50 -9.61
CA ASP A 40 -6.46 19.74 -9.77
C ASP A 40 -7.31 18.58 -9.20
N GLY A 41 -6.65 17.52 -8.71
CA GLY A 41 -7.29 16.33 -8.14
C GLY A 41 -7.76 15.32 -9.17
N GLU A 42 -7.33 15.44 -10.43
CA GLU A 42 -7.66 14.47 -11.48
C GLU A 42 -6.77 13.24 -11.37
N ASP A 43 -7.38 12.06 -11.56
CA ASP A 43 -6.70 10.77 -11.48
C ASP A 43 -5.75 10.59 -12.69
N ILE A 44 -4.44 10.77 -12.50
CA ILE A 44 -3.43 10.65 -13.57
C ILE A 44 -2.88 9.23 -13.74
N ASN A 45 -2.95 8.40 -12.69
CA ASN A 45 -2.41 7.04 -12.74
C ASN A 45 -3.03 6.16 -11.65
N THR A 46 -3.18 4.87 -11.93
CA THR A 46 -3.68 3.88 -10.97
C THR A 46 -2.65 2.79 -10.74
N ILE A 47 -2.27 2.58 -9.47
CA ILE A 47 -1.40 1.51 -9.04
C ILE A 47 -2.19 0.46 -8.27
N LYS A 48 -2.02 -0.80 -8.65
CA LYS A 48 -2.52 -1.94 -7.88
C LYS A 48 -1.38 -2.66 -7.18
N ILE A 49 -1.56 -2.92 -5.89
CA ILE A 49 -0.67 -3.74 -5.07
C ILE A 49 -1.42 -4.98 -4.62
N GLU A 50 -1.01 -6.13 -5.12
CA GLU A 50 -1.57 -7.42 -4.73
C GLU A 50 -0.73 -8.03 -3.62
N PHE A 51 -1.38 -8.40 -2.53
CA PHE A 51 -0.81 -9.11 -1.39
C PHE A 51 -1.33 -10.54 -1.40
N ASN A 52 -0.43 -11.52 -1.37
CA ASN A 52 -0.76 -12.95 -1.33
C ASN A 52 -0.15 -13.63 -0.10
N ASN A 53 -0.82 -14.66 0.39
CA ASN A 53 -0.45 -15.37 1.63
C ASN A 53 -0.36 -14.41 2.83
N ILE A 54 -1.42 -13.62 3.04
CA ILE A 54 -1.53 -12.66 4.14
C ILE A 54 -1.53 -13.43 5.47
N THR A 55 -0.60 -13.07 6.35
CA THR A 55 -0.48 -13.65 7.70
C THR A 55 -1.17 -12.79 8.74
N LYS A 56 -1.18 -11.47 8.53
CA LYS A 56 -1.84 -10.50 9.42
C LYS A 56 -2.20 -9.25 8.65
N SER A 57 -3.35 -8.65 8.97
CA SER A 57 -3.73 -7.35 8.42
C SER A 57 -4.64 -6.60 9.37
N GLN A 58 -4.53 -5.28 9.36
CA GLN A 58 -5.51 -4.37 9.93
C GLN A 58 -5.89 -3.39 8.82
N ILE A 59 -7.14 -3.42 8.40
CA ILE A 59 -7.67 -2.60 7.32
C ILE A 59 -8.84 -1.78 7.83
N LEU A 60 -9.05 -0.63 7.22
CA LEU A 60 -10.23 0.20 7.46
C LEU A 60 -11.29 -0.10 6.41
N ASP A 61 -12.51 0.37 6.68
CA ASP A 61 -13.61 0.26 5.73
C ASP A 61 -13.31 1.06 4.45
N ASN A 62 -13.68 0.53 3.28
CA ASN A 62 -13.44 1.19 2.00
C ASN A 62 -14.06 2.60 1.95
N SER A 63 -15.17 2.84 2.64
CA SER A 63 -15.82 4.15 2.72
C SER A 63 -14.97 5.25 3.35
N VAL A 64 -13.95 4.89 4.15
CA VAL A 64 -13.08 5.88 4.81
C VAL A 64 -11.72 6.04 4.13
N LEU A 65 -11.33 5.15 3.22
CA LEU A 65 -9.97 5.12 2.65
C LEU A 65 -9.64 6.36 1.82
N SER A 66 -10.60 6.86 1.04
CA SER A 66 -10.43 8.05 0.20
C SER A 66 -10.21 9.34 0.99
N TYR A 67 -10.56 9.33 2.28
CA TYR A 67 -10.38 10.46 3.20
C TYR A 67 -9.13 10.35 4.07
N MET A 68 -8.36 9.26 3.93
CA MET A 68 -7.15 9.11 4.72
C MET A 68 -6.08 10.09 4.26
N ASP A 69 -5.38 10.66 5.25
CA ASP A 69 -4.20 11.47 4.99
C ASP A 69 -3.04 10.58 4.53
N MET A 70 -2.67 10.74 3.26
CA MET A 70 -1.54 10.09 2.61
C MET A 70 -0.32 11.02 2.51
N GLY A 71 -0.29 12.11 3.28
CA GLY A 71 0.79 13.10 3.28
C GLY A 71 2.15 12.56 3.72
N PHE A 72 2.18 11.38 4.37
CA PHE A 72 3.40 10.64 4.68
C PHE A 72 3.62 9.41 3.77
N GLY A 73 2.74 9.19 2.80
CA GLY A 73 2.79 8.08 1.85
C GLY A 73 2.58 6.73 2.52
N ILE A 74 3.19 5.70 1.94
CA ILE A 74 3.18 4.32 2.43
C ILE A 74 4.60 3.84 2.74
N SER A 75 4.67 2.77 3.51
CA SER A 75 5.88 1.98 3.68
C SER A 75 5.65 0.57 3.16
N LEU A 76 6.63 0.05 2.42
CA LEU A 76 6.68 -1.35 2.02
C LEU A 76 8.05 -1.91 2.38
N ILE A 77 8.09 -2.68 3.46
CA ILE A 77 9.32 -3.17 4.11
C ILE A 77 9.41 -4.67 3.92
N LYS A 78 10.60 -5.21 3.64
CA LYS A 78 10.84 -6.65 3.61
C LYS A 78 11.77 -7.07 4.73
N GLU A 79 11.32 -7.95 5.61
CA GLU A 79 12.10 -8.56 6.70
C GLU A 79 11.73 -10.04 6.83
N HIS A 80 12.72 -10.92 7.01
CA HIS A 80 12.52 -12.37 7.22
C HIS A 80 11.50 -13.01 6.26
N ASP A 81 11.65 -12.76 4.95
CA ASP A 81 10.78 -13.27 3.87
C ASP A 81 9.32 -12.81 3.89
N LEU A 82 8.98 -11.85 4.75
CA LEU A 82 7.68 -11.18 4.76
C LEU A 82 7.79 -9.76 4.23
N TYR A 83 6.75 -9.33 3.54
CA TYR A 83 6.50 -7.96 3.16
C TYR A 83 5.48 -7.35 4.13
N GLY A 84 5.84 -6.22 4.72
CA GLY A 84 4.96 -5.40 5.53
C GLY A 84 4.62 -4.12 4.77
N PHE A 85 3.35 -3.95 4.46
CA PHE A 85 2.77 -2.71 3.98
C PHE A 85 2.15 -1.94 5.14
N ALA A 86 2.37 -0.63 5.21
CA ALA A 86 1.76 0.23 6.21
C ALA A 86 1.50 1.64 5.68
N LEU A 87 0.48 2.30 6.23
CA LEU A 87 0.28 3.72 6.05
C LEU A 87 1.35 4.53 6.81
N GLY A 88 1.90 5.54 6.15
CA GLY A 88 2.94 6.42 6.69
C GLY A 88 4.35 5.94 6.40
N LYS A 89 5.33 6.72 6.89
CA LYS A 89 6.76 6.49 6.66
C LYS A 89 7.39 5.71 7.82
N GLY A 90 8.09 4.62 7.48
CA GLY A 90 8.89 3.82 8.38
C GLY A 90 9.86 2.92 7.62
N THR A 91 10.82 2.35 8.34
CA THR A 91 11.91 1.56 7.75
C THR A 91 12.05 0.16 8.35
N ALA A 92 11.19 -0.21 9.30
CA ALA A 92 11.27 -1.47 10.03
C ALA A 92 9.89 -2.06 10.31
N MET A 93 9.79 -3.37 10.46
CA MET A 93 8.51 -4.07 10.68
C MET A 93 7.80 -3.63 11.97
N LEU A 94 8.54 -3.11 12.96
CA LEU A 94 7.96 -2.48 14.16
C LEU A 94 6.99 -1.34 13.81
N HIS A 95 7.28 -0.54 12.77
CA HIS A 95 6.36 0.49 12.28
C HIS A 95 5.08 -0.13 11.73
N VAL A 96 5.22 -1.19 10.92
CA VAL A 96 4.08 -1.88 10.28
C VAL A 96 3.11 -2.41 11.33
N HIS A 97 3.61 -3.03 12.39
CA HIS A 97 2.78 -3.58 13.46
C HIS A 97 2.02 -2.52 14.28
N ASN A 98 2.47 -1.27 14.28
CA ASN A 98 1.85 -0.16 15.02
C ASN A 98 1.06 0.80 14.12
N ALA A 99 1.05 0.57 12.81
CA ALA A 99 0.34 1.43 11.88
C ALA A 99 -1.19 1.21 11.97
N PRO A 100 -2.00 2.25 11.74
CA PRO A 100 -3.46 2.15 11.78
C PRO A 100 -4.04 1.28 10.66
N LEU A 101 -3.31 1.18 9.54
CA LEU A 101 -3.63 0.36 8.39
C LEU A 101 -2.36 -0.35 7.93
N TYR A 102 -2.36 -1.69 7.94
CA TYR A 102 -1.23 -2.51 7.50
C TYR A 102 -1.65 -3.86 6.93
N ILE A 103 -0.78 -4.43 6.11
CA ILE A 103 -0.90 -5.80 5.57
C ILE A 103 0.48 -6.46 5.65
N ILE A 104 0.55 -7.69 6.17
CA ILE A 104 1.75 -8.51 6.21
C ILE A 104 1.51 -9.78 5.40
N ALA A 105 2.35 -9.99 4.39
CA ALA A 105 2.18 -11.04 3.38
C ALA A 105 3.54 -11.63 2.99
N SER A 106 3.59 -12.88 2.54
CA SER A 106 4.86 -13.43 2.02
C SER A 106 5.11 -13.06 0.55
N GLU A 107 4.08 -12.62 -0.17
CA GLU A 107 4.18 -12.27 -1.58
C GLU A 107 3.49 -10.93 -1.88
N VAL A 108 4.17 -10.09 -2.65
CA VAL A 108 3.66 -8.80 -3.13
C VAL A 108 3.95 -8.62 -4.60
N LYS A 109 2.94 -8.18 -5.36
CA LYS A 109 3.06 -7.73 -6.75
C LYS A 109 2.54 -6.30 -6.85
N ILE A 110 3.21 -5.48 -7.66
CA ILE A 110 2.80 -4.10 -7.93
C ILE A 110 2.70 -3.89 -9.43
N GLN A 111 1.64 -3.24 -9.87
CA GLN A 111 1.35 -2.99 -11.28
C GLN A 111 0.82 -1.57 -11.47
N GLU A 112 1.33 -0.91 -12.50
CA GLU A 112 0.82 0.35 -13.03
C GLU A 112 -0.17 0.03 -14.16
N ILE A 113 -1.33 0.69 -14.17
CA ILE A 113 -2.43 0.45 -15.11
C ILE A 113 -2.60 1.64 -16.04
#